data_AF-A0A937SY27-F1
#
_entry.id   AF-A0A937SY27-F1
#
_cell.length_a   1.000
_cell.length_b   1.000
_cell.length_c   1.000
_cell.angle_alpha   90.00
_cell.angle_beta   90.00
_cell.angle_gamma   90.00
#
_symmetry.space_group_name_H-M   'P 1'
#
loop_
_entity.id
_entity.type
_entity.pdbx_description
1 polymer ?
#
loop_
_entity_poly.entity_id
_entity_poly.type
_entity_poly.pdbx_seq_one_letter_code
_entity_poly.pdbx_strand_id
1 'polypeptide(L)'
;MKSRIATSRLTSITTFLMAISVCQANVSAVASDEIVEPTDPTNIARQFAGKLAKLLDEGRPVDLDRVRDQLPDDQTCSVSALPPSDQTLDPCDLYASCRKSVVLVGRIYKCDKCDNWHTNVATGFVISQEGVVVTNHHVLASTIKAEAIAIGTWDGRVLPVLKVLAASKANDLAVIKVDADDLVPLPVTSSAPVGTEVFVIGHPVNHLYMMTAGVVSSHFLRRERGKNARHEMTITADFAKGSSGSPVLDRTGAVVGIVRSTTPVYYEKKDGVGTKIQMVMKYCIPSTSLLKLLGQSAKEEKASQ
;
A
#
# COMPACT_ATOMS: atom_id res chain seq x y z
N MET A 1 -85.78 -0.65 50.93
CA MET A 1 -86.19 -1.87 51.67
C MET A 1 -85.17 -2.96 51.38
N LYS A 2 -84.45 -3.45 52.41
CA LYS A 2 -83.68 -4.73 52.54
C LYS A 2 -82.62 -5.04 51.45
N SER A 3 -81.30 -4.97 51.72
CA SER A 3 -80.43 -6.03 52.32
C SER A 3 -80.46 -7.35 51.51
N ARG A 4 -79.38 -8.11 51.22
CA ARG A 4 -78.00 -8.23 51.74
C ARG A 4 -77.30 -9.38 50.94
N ILE A 5 -75.95 -9.44 50.98
CA ILE A 5 -75.07 -10.66 50.91
C ILE A 5 -74.89 -11.33 49.52
N ALA A 6 -73.77 -11.93 49.07
CA ALA A 6 -72.31 -11.90 49.28
C ALA A 6 -71.70 -13.05 48.41
N THR A 7 -70.36 -13.12 48.31
CA THR A 7 -69.50 -14.25 47.86
C THR A 7 -69.37 -14.49 46.34
N SER A 8 -68.21 -14.78 45.72
CA SER A 8 -66.82 -15.03 46.16
C SER A 8 -65.84 -14.99 44.96
N ARG A 9 -64.58 -14.57 45.22
CA ARG A 9 -63.25 -14.99 44.67
C ARG A 9 -63.20 -15.76 43.32
N LEU A 10 -62.28 -15.52 42.37
CA LEU A 10 -60.82 -15.61 42.48
C LEU A 10 -60.09 -14.87 41.32
N THR A 11 -58.97 -14.23 41.71
CA THR A 11 -57.71 -13.95 41.00
C THR A 11 -57.42 -14.59 39.63
N SER A 12 -56.96 -13.77 38.67
CA SER A 12 -55.77 -14.02 37.83
C SER A 12 -55.31 -12.69 37.21
N ILE A 13 -54.39 -11.98 37.86
CA ILE A 13 -52.95 -11.90 37.52
C ILE A 13 -52.67 -11.54 36.05
N THR A 14 -52.27 -10.28 35.93
CA THR A 14 -51.58 -9.53 34.88
C THR A 14 -50.45 -10.30 34.19
N THR A 15 -50.34 -10.21 32.87
CA THR A 15 -49.01 -10.11 32.23
C THR A 15 -49.10 -9.32 30.92
N PHE A 16 -48.56 -8.10 30.97
CA PHE A 16 -48.30 -7.23 29.84
C PHE A 16 -46.99 -7.71 29.21
N LEU A 17 -47.03 -8.33 28.03
CA LEU A 17 -45.82 -8.77 27.33
C LEU A 17 -45.21 -7.58 26.59
N MET A 18 -44.23 -6.94 27.23
CA MET A 18 -43.22 -6.13 26.54
C MET A 18 -42.40 -7.07 25.64
N ALA A 19 -42.52 -6.90 24.32
CA ALA A 19 -41.59 -7.49 23.37
C ALA A 19 -40.30 -6.68 23.35
N ILE A 20 -39.39 -6.95 24.29
CA ILE A 20 -37.97 -6.68 24.14
C ILE A 20 -37.37 -7.98 23.61
N SER A 21 -37.30 -8.13 22.29
CA SER A 21 -36.47 -9.17 21.69
C SER A 21 -35.19 -8.51 21.19
N VAL A 22 -34.14 -8.77 21.95
CA VAL A 22 -32.77 -8.35 21.72
C VAL A 22 -32.35 -8.77 20.30
N CYS A 23 -32.04 -7.79 19.44
CA CYS A 23 -31.24 -8.03 18.25
C CYS A 23 -29.87 -8.54 18.71
N GLN A 24 -29.71 -9.87 18.79
CA GLN A 24 -28.39 -10.47 18.89
C GLN A 24 -27.72 -10.27 17.53
N ALA A 25 -26.84 -9.26 17.47
CA ALA A 25 -25.82 -9.20 16.45
C ALA A 25 -24.95 -10.44 16.61
N ASN A 26 -25.12 -11.42 15.72
CA ASN A 26 -24.15 -12.49 15.52
C ASN A 26 -22.91 -11.88 14.87
N VAL A 27 -22.08 -11.22 15.67
CA VAL A 27 -20.67 -11.04 15.35
C VAL A 27 -20.03 -12.39 15.65
N SER A 28 -20.06 -13.29 14.67
CA SER A 28 -19.11 -14.39 14.67
C SER A 28 -17.73 -13.77 14.46
N ALA A 29 -17.06 -13.48 15.57
CA ALA A 29 -15.63 -13.28 15.58
C ALA A 29 -15.03 -14.55 14.99
N VAL A 30 -14.56 -14.47 13.75
CA VAL A 30 -13.65 -15.48 13.20
C VAL A 30 -12.35 -15.25 13.94
N ALA A 31 -12.22 -15.89 15.10
CA ALA A 31 -10.92 -16.11 15.70
C ALA A 31 -10.14 -16.95 14.70
N SER A 32 -9.20 -16.32 13.99
CA SER A 32 -8.35 -16.99 13.02
C SER A 32 -7.36 -17.88 13.77
N ASP A 33 -7.75 -19.12 14.03
CA ASP A 33 -6.84 -20.24 14.32
C ASP A 33 -6.03 -20.65 13.06
N GLU A 34 -5.96 -19.80 12.03
CA GLU A 34 -5.06 -19.99 10.91
C GLU A 34 -3.62 -19.89 11.43
N ILE A 35 -2.94 -21.03 11.52
CA ILE A 35 -1.50 -21.10 11.61
C ILE A 35 -0.95 -20.26 10.46
N VAL A 36 -0.31 -19.13 10.77
CA VAL A 36 0.36 -18.31 9.76
C VAL A 36 1.48 -19.16 9.17
N GLU A 37 1.23 -19.77 8.01
CA GLU A 37 2.28 -20.50 7.30
C GLU A 37 3.40 -19.51 6.98
N PRO A 38 4.66 -19.83 7.33
CA PRO A 38 5.77 -18.95 7.04
C PRO A 38 5.88 -18.77 5.52
N THR A 39 5.88 -17.53 5.06
CA THR A 39 6.22 -17.22 3.68
C THR A 39 7.66 -17.67 3.42
N ASP A 40 7.91 -18.40 2.32
CA ASP A 40 9.26 -18.67 1.81
C ASP A 40 9.64 -17.60 0.77
N PRO A 41 10.25 -16.46 1.19
CA PRO A 41 10.60 -15.39 0.26
C PRO A 41 11.60 -15.83 -0.80
N THR A 42 12.42 -16.84 -0.51
CA THR A 42 13.41 -17.38 -1.45
C THR A 42 12.72 -18.12 -2.58
N ASN A 43 11.72 -18.94 -2.26
CA ASN A 43 10.94 -19.66 -3.25
C ASN A 43 10.08 -18.70 -4.08
N ILE A 44 9.40 -17.74 -3.46
CA ILE A 44 8.61 -16.73 -4.19
C ILE A 44 9.51 -15.94 -5.16
N ALA A 45 10.68 -15.47 -4.72
CA ALA A 45 11.62 -14.77 -5.60
C ALA A 45 12.12 -15.66 -6.74
N ARG A 46 12.42 -16.93 -6.48
CA ARG A 46 12.84 -17.91 -7.49
C ARG A 46 11.74 -18.16 -8.53
N GLN A 47 10.49 -18.35 -8.08
CA GLN A 47 9.35 -18.54 -8.97
C GLN A 47 9.08 -17.30 -9.80
N PHE A 48 9.17 -16.11 -9.19
CA PHE A 48 9.03 -14.84 -9.89
C PHE A 48 10.10 -14.70 -10.98
N ALA A 49 11.38 -14.95 -10.65
CA ALA A 49 12.48 -14.92 -11.61
C ALA A 49 12.28 -15.93 -12.76
N GLY A 50 11.89 -17.17 -12.45
CA GLY A 50 11.66 -18.20 -13.46
C GLY A 50 10.49 -17.88 -14.42
N LYS A 51 9.37 -17.38 -13.89
CA LYS A 51 8.23 -16.97 -14.71
C LYS A 51 8.56 -15.75 -15.58
N LEU A 52 9.31 -14.79 -15.05
CA LEU A 52 9.74 -13.61 -15.81
C LEU A 52 10.79 -13.97 -16.88
N ALA A 53 11.71 -14.91 -16.59
CA ALA A 53 12.62 -15.47 -17.59
C ALA A 53 11.86 -16.15 -18.73
N LYS A 54 10.81 -16.91 -18.41
CA LYS A 54 9.95 -17.51 -19.44
C LYS A 54 9.26 -16.45 -20.32
N LEU A 55 8.80 -15.34 -19.74
CA LEU A 55 8.21 -14.23 -20.52
C LEU A 55 9.25 -13.56 -21.44
N LEU A 56 10.50 -13.46 -21.01
CA LEU A 56 11.62 -13.00 -21.84
C LEU A 56 11.85 -13.96 -23.02
N ASP A 57 11.94 -15.26 -22.76
CA ASP A 57 12.17 -16.29 -23.78
C ASP A 57 11.04 -16.35 -24.81
N GLU A 58 9.80 -16.06 -24.40
CA GLU A 58 8.62 -15.99 -25.28
C GLU A 58 8.55 -14.71 -26.14
N GLY A 59 9.49 -13.76 -25.99
CA GLY A 59 9.44 -12.48 -26.71
C GLY A 59 8.27 -11.59 -26.28
N ARG A 60 7.70 -11.85 -25.09
CA ARG A 60 6.65 -11.04 -24.46
C ARG A 60 7.15 -10.11 -23.34
N PRO A 61 8.47 -9.84 -23.15
CA PRO A 61 8.87 -8.95 -22.07
C PRO A 61 8.46 -7.53 -22.39
N VAL A 62 8.42 -6.72 -21.34
CA VAL A 62 8.38 -5.28 -21.51
C VAL A 62 9.81 -4.81 -21.37
N ASP A 63 10.35 -4.41 -22.51
CA ASP A 63 11.66 -3.78 -22.62
C ASP A 63 11.73 -2.59 -21.65
N LEU A 64 12.72 -2.64 -20.76
CA LEU A 64 12.92 -1.61 -19.76
C LEU A 64 13.21 -0.25 -20.40
N ASP A 65 13.87 -0.23 -21.55
CA ASP A 65 14.13 1.00 -22.30
C ASP A 65 12.83 1.59 -22.83
N ARG A 66 11.91 0.75 -23.33
CA ARG A 66 10.57 1.19 -23.70
C ARG A 66 9.76 1.75 -22.51
N VAL A 67 9.95 1.23 -21.30
CA VAL A 67 9.33 1.81 -20.09
C VAL A 67 9.97 3.15 -19.75
N ARG A 68 11.30 3.24 -19.82
CA ARG A 68 12.05 4.47 -19.53
C ARG A 68 11.72 5.59 -20.51
N ASP A 69 11.57 5.28 -21.80
CA ASP A 69 11.14 6.23 -22.84
C ASP A 69 9.73 6.77 -22.59
N GLN A 70 8.90 5.99 -21.91
CA GLN A 70 7.56 6.37 -21.48
C GLN A 70 7.50 7.00 -20.08
N LEU A 71 8.64 7.33 -19.44
CA LEU A 71 8.66 8.05 -18.17
C LEU A 71 8.78 9.56 -18.42
N PRO A 72 7.65 10.27 -18.59
CA PRO A 72 7.66 11.72 -18.68
C PRO A 72 8.12 12.33 -17.36
N ASP A 73 8.70 13.53 -17.44
CA ASP A 73 9.07 14.27 -16.23
C ASP A 73 7.83 14.60 -15.38
N ASP A 74 6.71 14.98 -16.00
CA ASP A 74 5.39 15.12 -15.37
C ASP A 74 4.26 14.86 -16.40
N GLN A 75 3.46 13.82 -16.19
CA GLN A 75 2.26 13.49 -16.96
C GLN A 75 1.18 12.95 -16.03
N THR A 76 -0.04 13.45 -16.15
CA THR A 76 -1.21 12.97 -15.41
C THR A 76 -1.99 11.92 -16.21
N CYS A 77 -2.86 11.18 -15.53
CA CYS A 77 -3.85 10.31 -16.16
C CYS A 77 -5.22 10.54 -15.53
N SER A 78 -6.29 10.05 -16.17
CA SER A 78 -7.66 10.11 -15.66
C SER A 78 -8.10 8.73 -15.18
N VAL A 79 -7.57 8.31 -14.02
CA VAL A 79 -7.97 7.06 -13.35
C VAL A 79 -8.66 7.44 -12.04
N SER A 80 -9.85 6.88 -11.79
CA SER A 80 -10.55 7.09 -10.51
C SER A 80 -10.00 6.12 -9.46
N ALA A 81 -9.60 6.63 -8.31
CA ALA A 81 -9.20 5.83 -7.17
C ALA A 81 -10.45 5.45 -6.36
N LEU A 82 -10.43 4.29 -5.72
CA LEU A 82 -11.52 3.91 -4.82
C LEU A 82 -11.52 4.82 -3.59
N PRO A 83 -12.69 5.30 -3.14
CA PRO A 83 -12.79 6.05 -1.89
C PRO A 83 -12.59 5.12 -0.68
N PRO A 84 -12.11 5.65 0.46
CA PRO A 84 -11.98 4.88 1.70
C PRO A 84 -13.34 4.38 2.21
N SER A 85 -13.32 3.29 2.97
CA SER A 85 -14.49 2.80 3.73
C SER A 85 -14.61 3.56 5.05
N ASP A 86 -15.82 3.68 5.61
CA ASP A 86 -16.04 4.18 6.97
C ASP A 86 -15.66 3.14 8.05
N GLN A 87 -15.51 1.87 7.66
CA GLN A 87 -15.18 0.79 8.57
C GLN A 87 -13.67 0.69 8.77
N THR A 88 -13.26 0.68 10.04
CA THR A 88 -11.88 0.32 10.42
C THR A 88 -11.73 -1.19 10.58
N LEU A 89 -10.55 -1.68 10.24
CA LEU A 89 -10.13 -3.07 10.38
C LEU A 89 -9.19 -3.18 11.59
N ASP A 90 -9.14 -4.36 12.21
CA ASP A 90 -8.00 -4.69 13.07
C ASP A 90 -6.75 -4.99 12.20
N PRO A 91 -5.54 -4.95 12.78
CA PRO A 91 -4.31 -5.12 12.00
C PRO A 91 -4.19 -6.48 11.27
N CYS A 92 -4.77 -7.56 11.79
CA CYS A 92 -4.71 -8.88 11.15
C CYS A 92 -5.58 -8.91 9.90
N ASP A 93 -6.82 -8.42 10.00
CA ASP A 93 -7.75 -8.30 8.87
C ASP A 93 -7.26 -7.29 7.82
N LEU A 94 -6.67 -6.18 8.25
CA LEU A 94 -6.04 -5.20 7.38
C LEU A 94 -4.90 -5.85 6.58
N TYR A 95 -4.02 -6.59 7.25
CA TYR A 95 -2.94 -7.30 6.57
C TYR A 95 -3.46 -8.31 5.56
N ALA A 96 -4.40 -9.18 5.98
CA ALA A 96 -4.92 -10.26 5.15
C ALA A 96 -5.65 -9.74 3.89
N SER A 97 -6.36 -8.62 4.01
CA SER A 97 -7.05 -7.97 2.89
C SER A 97 -6.09 -7.20 1.99
N CYS A 98 -5.28 -6.30 2.55
CA CYS A 98 -4.47 -5.35 1.78
C CYS A 98 -3.25 -6.00 1.13
N ARG A 99 -2.68 -7.08 1.68
CA ARG A 99 -1.51 -7.76 1.08
C ARG A 99 -1.78 -8.28 -0.33
N LYS A 100 -3.05 -8.60 -0.65
CA LYS A 100 -3.48 -9.06 -1.98
C LYS A 100 -3.28 -8.01 -3.06
N SER A 101 -3.30 -6.74 -2.68
CA SER A 101 -3.13 -5.58 -3.56
C SER A 101 -1.67 -5.11 -3.66
N VAL A 102 -0.79 -5.59 -2.78
CA VAL A 102 0.63 -5.25 -2.80
C VAL A 102 1.34 -6.17 -3.78
N VAL A 103 2.17 -5.59 -4.65
CA VAL A 103 2.85 -6.32 -5.71
C VAL A 103 4.36 -6.13 -5.62
N LEU A 104 5.10 -7.14 -6.05
CA LEU A 104 6.52 -7.01 -6.35
C LEU A 104 6.63 -6.19 -7.63
N VAL A 105 7.49 -5.19 -7.66
CA VAL A 105 7.90 -4.53 -8.91
C VAL A 105 9.33 -4.99 -9.18
N GLY A 106 9.44 -6.00 -10.03
CA GLY A 106 10.65 -6.78 -10.19
C GLY A 106 11.34 -6.51 -11.51
N ARG A 107 12.65 -6.31 -11.43
CA ARG A 107 13.55 -6.29 -12.60
C ARG A 107 14.34 -7.57 -12.63
N ILE A 108 14.49 -8.16 -13.81
CA ILE A 108 15.30 -9.36 -14.01
C ILE A 108 16.59 -9.02 -14.73
N TYR A 109 17.69 -9.67 -14.35
CA TYR A 109 18.99 -9.49 -14.97
C TYR A 109 19.78 -10.80 -14.96
N LYS A 110 20.63 -10.97 -15.97
CA LYS A 110 21.57 -12.09 -16.00
C LYS A 110 22.72 -11.80 -15.05
N CYS A 111 22.95 -12.68 -14.09
CA CYS A 111 24.00 -12.51 -13.10
C CYS A 111 25.39 -12.60 -13.76
N ASP A 112 26.30 -11.70 -13.39
CA ASP A 112 27.67 -11.74 -13.91
C ASP A 112 28.55 -12.79 -13.20
N LYS A 113 28.04 -13.39 -12.11
CA LYS A 113 28.76 -14.37 -11.26
C LYS A 113 28.23 -15.79 -11.36
N CYS A 114 27.04 -16.00 -11.93
CA CYS A 114 26.45 -17.32 -12.14
C CYS A 114 25.54 -17.28 -13.37
N ASP A 115 25.24 -18.44 -13.95
CA ASP A 115 24.41 -18.54 -15.15
C ASP A 115 22.91 -18.42 -14.88
N ASN A 116 22.51 -17.97 -13.69
CA ASN A 116 21.12 -17.85 -13.28
C ASN A 116 20.57 -16.43 -13.47
N TRP A 117 19.26 -16.38 -13.72
CA TRP A 117 18.49 -15.15 -13.67
C TRP A 117 18.29 -14.69 -12.23
N HIS A 118 18.63 -13.43 -11.95
CA HIS A 118 18.42 -12.80 -10.65
C HIS A 118 17.41 -11.67 -10.78
N THR A 119 16.73 -11.36 -9.67
CA THR A 119 15.77 -10.27 -9.61
C THR A 119 16.13 -9.25 -8.55
N ASN A 120 15.90 -7.98 -8.86
CA ASN A 120 15.88 -6.90 -7.89
C ASN A 120 14.45 -6.42 -7.75
N VAL A 121 13.92 -6.43 -6.53
CA VAL A 121 12.51 -6.16 -6.26
C VAL A 121 12.35 -4.87 -5.47
N ALA A 122 11.35 -4.10 -5.91
CA ALA A 122 10.77 -3.00 -5.17
C ALA A 122 9.29 -3.32 -4.92
N THR A 123 8.55 -2.35 -4.38
CA THR A 123 7.13 -2.53 -4.09
C THR A 123 6.27 -1.65 -5.00
N GLY A 124 5.06 -2.11 -5.27
CA GLY A 124 3.98 -1.31 -5.80
C GLY A 124 2.65 -1.78 -5.21
N PHE A 125 1.56 -1.10 -5.57
CA PHE A 125 0.23 -1.52 -5.16
C PHE A 125 -0.82 -1.21 -6.23
N VAL A 126 -1.86 -2.03 -6.26
CA VAL A 126 -2.97 -1.93 -7.20
C VAL A 126 -3.95 -0.84 -6.75
N ILE A 127 -4.44 -0.02 -7.69
CA ILE A 127 -5.49 0.99 -7.46
C ILE A 127 -6.72 0.84 -8.37
N SER A 128 -6.71 -0.09 -9.33
CA SER A 128 -7.91 -0.49 -10.08
C SER A 128 -7.89 -1.99 -10.45
N GLN A 129 -9.08 -2.59 -10.59
CA GLN A 129 -9.22 -4.01 -10.96
C GLN A 129 -8.61 -4.31 -12.33
N GLU A 130 -8.72 -3.33 -13.23
CA GLU A 130 -8.16 -3.31 -14.58
C GLU A 130 -6.65 -3.02 -14.56
N GLY A 131 -5.89 -3.58 -13.61
CA GLY A 131 -4.43 -3.63 -13.70
C GLY A 131 -3.72 -2.27 -13.60
N VAL A 132 -4.26 -1.30 -12.87
CA VAL A 132 -3.54 -0.03 -12.61
C VAL A 132 -2.74 -0.15 -11.32
N VAL A 133 -1.42 0.09 -11.40
CA VAL A 133 -0.47 -0.08 -10.29
C VAL A 133 0.31 1.20 -10.06
N VAL A 134 0.51 1.55 -8.80
CA VAL A 134 1.34 2.68 -8.36
C VAL A 134 2.68 2.17 -7.84
N THR A 135 3.76 2.86 -8.18
CA THR A 135 5.09 2.68 -7.60
C THR A 135 5.87 4.00 -7.64
N ASN A 136 7.16 4.00 -7.31
CA ASN A 136 7.99 5.19 -7.46
C ASN A 136 8.54 5.36 -8.88
N HIS A 137 8.74 6.61 -9.29
CA HIS A 137 9.40 6.93 -10.56
C HIS A 137 10.81 6.33 -10.62
N HIS A 138 11.63 6.46 -9.57
CA HIS A 138 12.98 5.88 -9.57
C HIS A 138 12.98 4.34 -9.62
N VAL A 139 11.89 3.71 -9.17
CA VAL A 139 11.68 2.25 -9.28
C VAL A 139 11.43 1.84 -10.71
N LEU A 140 11.15 2.74 -11.66
CA LEU A 140 11.13 2.44 -13.09
C LEU A 140 12.39 2.97 -13.78
N ALA A 141 12.84 4.18 -13.43
CA ALA A 141 14.00 4.86 -14.04
C ALA A 141 15.38 4.32 -13.65
N SER A 142 15.51 3.38 -12.71
CA SER A 142 16.82 2.85 -12.28
C SER A 142 17.66 2.37 -13.45
N THR A 143 18.94 2.73 -13.47
CA THR A 143 19.94 2.36 -14.47
C THR A 143 20.67 1.05 -14.17
N ILE A 144 20.25 0.33 -13.12
CA ILE A 144 20.78 -1.01 -12.82
C ILE A 144 20.51 -1.92 -14.03
N LYS A 145 21.51 -2.71 -14.43
CA LYS A 145 21.41 -3.71 -15.52
C LYS A 145 20.18 -4.59 -15.29
N ALA A 146 19.27 -4.60 -16.25
CA ALA A 146 18.06 -5.40 -16.25
C ALA A 146 17.54 -5.55 -17.68
N GLU A 147 17.05 -6.73 -18.02
CA GLU A 147 16.53 -7.08 -19.34
C GLU A 147 15.04 -6.76 -19.48
N ALA A 148 14.28 -6.86 -18.37
CA ALA A 148 12.85 -6.60 -18.36
C ALA A 148 12.35 -6.21 -16.98
N ILE A 149 11.12 -5.67 -16.97
CA ILE A 149 10.35 -5.36 -15.77
C ILE A 149 8.95 -5.98 -15.83
N ALA A 150 8.51 -6.53 -14.71
CA ALA A 150 7.17 -7.06 -14.53
C ALA A 150 6.72 -6.86 -13.08
N ILE A 151 5.43 -7.08 -12.83
CA ILE A 151 4.92 -7.18 -11.47
C ILE A 151 4.72 -8.64 -11.05
N GLY A 152 4.90 -8.91 -9.76
CA GLY A 152 4.53 -10.17 -9.12
C GLY A 152 3.40 -9.94 -8.15
N THR A 153 2.31 -10.68 -8.28
CA THR A 153 1.13 -10.56 -7.41
C THR A 153 1.18 -11.58 -6.26
N TRP A 154 0.37 -11.35 -5.21
CA TRP A 154 0.31 -12.25 -4.04
C TRP A 154 -0.11 -13.68 -4.40
N ASP A 155 -0.96 -13.85 -5.42
CA ASP A 155 -1.38 -15.17 -5.91
C ASP A 155 -0.31 -15.87 -6.80
N GLY A 156 0.85 -15.23 -6.97
CA GLY A 156 2.00 -15.77 -7.69
C GLY A 156 1.96 -15.53 -9.20
N ARG A 157 1.01 -14.77 -9.76
CA ARG A 157 1.06 -14.36 -11.18
C ARG A 157 2.19 -13.35 -11.42
N VAL A 158 2.81 -13.46 -12.59
CA VAL A 158 3.79 -12.49 -13.11
C VAL A 158 3.18 -11.80 -14.31
N LEU A 159 2.97 -10.49 -14.20
CA LEU A 159 2.25 -9.71 -15.19
C LEU A 159 3.17 -8.65 -15.82
N PRO A 160 3.29 -8.61 -17.16
CA PRO A 160 4.11 -7.61 -17.83
C PRO A 160 3.50 -6.20 -17.70
N VAL A 161 4.37 -5.19 -17.64
CA VAL A 161 3.99 -3.77 -17.66
C VAL A 161 3.64 -3.28 -19.07
N LEU A 162 2.37 -3.11 -19.40
CA LEU A 162 1.96 -2.70 -20.75
C LEU A 162 2.41 -1.28 -21.14
N LYS A 163 2.30 -0.33 -20.20
CA LYS A 163 2.66 1.09 -20.42
C LYS A 163 2.73 1.86 -19.11
N VAL A 164 3.37 3.03 -19.17
CA VAL A 164 3.25 4.07 -18.14
C VAL A 164 2.03 4.93 -18.46
N LEU A 165 1.11 5.08 -17.49
CA LEU A 165 -0.09 5.92 -17.61
C LEU A 165 0.20 7.36 -17.20
N ALA A 166 0.96 7.53 -16.13
CA ALA A 166 1.31 8.81 -15.53
C ALA A 166 2.62 8.68 -14.77
N ALA A 167 3.37 9.77 -14.67
CA ALA A 167 4.57 9.82 -13.86
C ALA A 167 4.83 11.26 -13.38
N SER A 168 5.45 11.39 -12.22
CA SER A 168 5.98 12.67 -11.74
C SER A 168 7.34 12.43 -11.13
N LYS A 169 8.38 12.88 -11.82
CA LYS A 169 9.77 12.81 -11.35
C LYS A 169 10.01 13.68 -10.14
N ALA A 170 9.33 14.83 -10.06
CA ALA A 170 9.43 15.75 -8.93
C ALA A 170 8.92 15.12 -7.62
N ASN A 171 7.80 14.40 -7.70
CA ASN A 171 7.19 13.71 -6.56
C ASN A 171 7.64 12.25 -6.42
N ASP A 172 8.42 11.74 -7.37
CA ASP A 172 8.91 10.36 -7.40
C ASP A 172 7.78 9.31 -7.45
N LEU A 173 6.78 9.55 -8.29
CA LEU A 173 5.62 8.68 -8.50
C LEU A 173 5.55 8.20 -9.94
N ALA A 174 5.09 6.96 -10.13
CA ALA A 174 4.70 6.42 -11.42
C ALA A 174 3.44 5.56 -11.29
N VAL A 175 2.59 5.63 -12.30
CA VAL A 175 1.38 4.82 -12.45
C VAL A 175 1.53 4.01 -13.73
N ILE A 176 1.45 2.71 -13.62
CA ILE A 176 1.64 1.77 -14.72
C ILE A 176 0.39 0.93 -14.95
N LYS A 177 0.22 0.48 -16.19
CA LYS A 177 -0.83 -0.47 -16.58
C LYS A 177 -0.21 -1.84 -16.79
N VAL A 178 -0.83 -2.87 -16.24
CA VAL A 178 -0.48 -4.28 -16.44
C VAL A 178 -1.65 -5.04 -17.10
N ASP A 179 -1.36 -6.22 -17.63
CA ASP A 179 -2.34 -7.09 -18.29
C ASP A 179 -3.12 -7.92 -17.25
N ALA A 180 -4.18 -7.34 -16.68
CA ALA A 180 -5.13 -7.97 -15.76
C ALA A 180 -6.44 -7.18 -15.67
N ASP A 181 -7.50 -7.88 -15.25
CA ASP A 181 -8.88 -7.38 -15.07
C ASP A 181 -9.53 -7.83 -13.75
N ASP A 182 -8.80 -8.55 -12.90
CA ASP A 182 -9.30 -9.18 -11.67
C ASP A 182 -8.44 -8.84 -10.43
N LEU A 183 -7.68 -7.74 -10.48
CA LEU A 183 -6.84 -7.34 -9.35
C LEU A 183 -7.69 -6.74 -8.21
N VAL A 184 -7.19 -6.82 -6.98
CA VAL A 184 -7.83 -6.18 -5.82
C VAL A 184 -7.26 -4.78 -5.62
N PRO A 185 -8.01 -3.70 -5.88
CA PRO A 185 -7.53 -2.32 -5.67
C PRO A 185 -7.54 -1.88 -4.21
N LEU A 186 -6.57 -1.04 -3.83
CA LEU A 186 -6.61 -0.30 -2.58
C LEU A 186 -7.36 1.04 -2.75
N PRO A 187 -8.18 1.42 -1.75
CA PRO A 187 -8.69 2.78 -1.65
C PRO A 187 -7.57 3.81 -1.47
N VAL A 188 -7.83 5.06 -1.86
CA VAL A 188 -6.91 6.19 -1.64
C VAL A 188 -7.67 7.31 -0.96
N THR A 189 -7.13 7.82 0.14
CA THR A 189 -7.71 8.96 0.88
C THR A 189 -6.80 10.18 0.75
N SER A 190 -7.36 11.39 0.89
CA SER A 190 -6.57 12.64 0.94
C SER A 190 -6.24 13.10 2.36
N SER A 191 -6.82 12.48 3.39
CA SER A 191 -6.67 12.91 4.78
C SER A 191 -5.81 11.93 5.56
N ALA A 192 -4.78 12.47 6.23
CA ALA A 192 -3.86 11.74 7.08
C ALA A 192 -3.15 12.71 8.04
N PRO A 193 -3.86 13.26 9.04
CA PRO A 193 -3.24 14.17 10.00
C PRO A 193 -2.08 13.51 10.78
N VAL A 194 -1.22 14.34 11.38
CA VAL A 194 -0.17 13.86 12.29
C VAL A 194 -0.81 13.08 13.44
N GLY A 195 -0.25 11.92 13.76
CA GLY A 195 -0.79 10.99 14.75
C GLY A 195 -1.70 9.90 14.17
N THR A 196 -2.09 9.97 12.90
CA THR A 196 -2.80 8.86 12.23
C THR A 196 -1.98 7.58 12.33
N GLU A 197 -2.57 6.52 12.86
CA GLU A 197 -1.98 5.18 12.88
C GLU A 197 -1.84 4.67 11.44
N VAL A 198 -0.66 4.15 11.12
CA VAL A 198 -0.33 3.67 9.77
C VAL A 198 0.34 2.32 9.76
N PHE A 199 0.10 1.59 8.69
CA PHE A 199 0.69 0.29 8.38
C PHE A 199 1.39 0.35 7.03
N VAL A 200 2.58 -0.24 6.93
CA VAL A 200 3.30 -0.37 5.66
C VAL A 200 3.40 -1.85 5.33
N ILE A 201 2.95 -2.23 4.15
CA ILE A 201 3.13 -3.58 3.62
C ILE A 201 4.08 -3.49 2.41
N GLY A 202 5.19 -4.22 2.45
CA GLY A 202 6.20 -4.11 1.41
C GLY A 202 7.23 -5.23 1.39
N HIS A 203 8.30 -4.99 0.63
CA HIS A 203 9.36 -5.97 0.38
C HIS A 203 10.76 -5.49 0.84
N PRO A 204 10.94 -5.02 2.09
CA PRO A 204 12.24 -4.55 2.57
C PRO A 204 13.28 -5.68 2.53
N VAL A 205 14.42 -5.45 1.89
CA VAL A 205 15.55 -6.41 1.82
C VAL A 205 15.09 -7.83 1.48
N ASN A 206 14.16 -7.95 0.51
CA ASN A 206 13.55 -9.20 0.05
C ASN A 206 12.72 -9.97 1.10
N HIS A 207 12.38 -9.36 2.24
CA HIS A 207 11.36 -9.88 3.15
C HIS A 207 9.99 -9.54 2.56
N LEU A 208 9.47 -10.47 1.76
CA LEU A 208 8.29 -10.23 0.96
C LEU A 208 7.03 -10.10 1.83
N TYR A 209 6.18 -9.13 1.51
CA TYR A 209 4.91 -8.87 2.19
C TYR A 209 5.06 -8.63 3.70
N MET A 210 6.18 -8.04 4.11
CA MET A 210 6.42 -7.64 5.49
C MET A 210 5.52 -6.46 5.86
N MET A 211 4.83 -6.57 6.99
CA MET A 211 4.06 -5.47 7.58
C MET A 211 4.85 -4.81 8.71
N THR A 212 4.85 -3.47 8.75
CA THR A 212 5.30 -2.67 9.89
C THR A 212 4.23 -1.66 10.27
N ALA A 213 4.22 -1.20 11.52
CA ALA A 213 3.23 -0.27 12.04
C ALA A 213 3.89 0.97 12.66
N GLY A 214 3.15 2.08 12.68
CA GLY A 214 3.61 3.34 13.24
C GLY A 214 2.55 4.43 13.16
N VAL A 215 2.97 5.69 13.13
CA VAL A 215 2.09 6.85 12.98
C VAL A 215 2.65 7.83 11.96
N VAL A 216 1.77 8.64 11.36
CA VAL A 216 2.18 9.87 10.65
C VAL A 216 2.86 10.80 11.65
N SER A 217 4.13 11.12 11.36
CA SER A 217 4.99 11.92 12.24
C SER A 217 4.99 13.41 11.87
N SER A 218 4.97 13.74 10.58
CA SER A 218 4.90 15.13 10.12
C SER A 218 4.53 15.24 8.65
N HIS A 219 4.03 16.42 8.27
CA HIS A 219 3.86 16.88 6.89
C HIS A 219 4.66 18.18 6.70
N PHE A 220 5.39 18.30 5.59
CA PHE A 220 6.17 19.51 5.31
C PHE A 220 6.46 19.68 3.82
N LEU A 221 6.80 20.90 3.41
CA LEU A 221 7.28 21.20 2.06
C LEU A 221 8.81 21.13 2.03
N ARG A 222 9.34 20.13 1.32
CA ARG A 222 10.78 20.05 1.06
C ARG A 222 11.14 20.95 -0.11
N ARG A 223 12.10 21.85 0.14
CA ARG A 223 12.67 22.75 -0.87
C ARG A 223 14.12 22.33 -1.12
N GLU A 224 14.43 21.99 -2.36
CA GLU A 224 15.80 21.73 -2.80
C GLU A 224 16.21 22.80 -3.81
N ARG A 225 17.47 23.26 -3.75
CA ARG A 225 17.97 24.29 -4.66
C ARG A 225 17.81 23.82 -6.11
N GLY A 226 17.17 24.66 -6.93
CA GLY A 226 16.92 24.36 -8.34
C GLY A 226 15.80 23.35 -8.62
N LYS A 227 14.98 23.00 -7.61
CA LYS A 227 13.81 22.13 -7.77
C LYS A 227 12.57 22.77 -7.16
N ASN A 228 11.41 22.41 -7.70
CA ASN A 228 10.13 22.79 -7.12
C ASN A 228 9.97 22.22 -5.70
N ALA A 229 9.25 22.96 -4.86
CA ALA A 229 8.86 22.47 -3.55
C ALA A 229 7.96 21.25 -3.71
N ARG A 230 8.19 20.21 -2.91
CA ARG A 230 7.36 19.00 -2.90
C ARG A 230 6.83 18.73 -1.51
N HIS A 231 5.60 18.24 -1.43
CA HIS A 231 4.99 17.82 -0.18
C HIS A 231 5.57 16.46 0.22
N GLU A 232 6.14 16.39 1.42
CA GLU A 232 6.63 15.15 2.03
C GLU A 232 5.87 14.86 3.33
N MET A 233 5.72 13.57 3.61
CA MET A 233 5.20 13.02 4.86
C MET A 233 6.31 12.18 5.50
N THR A 234 6.39 12.16 6.83
CA THR A 234 7.22 11.19 7.55
C THR A 234 6.37 10.30 8.44
N ILE A 235 6.82 9.07 8.66
CA ILE A 235 6.13 8.08 9.50
C ILE A 235 7.12 7.39 10.45
N THR A 236 6.62 6.76 11.51
CA THR A 236 7.46 5.94 12.40
C THR A 236 7.58 4.48 11.97
N ALA A 237 6.70 3.97 11.12
CA ALA A 237 6.74 2.58 10.65
C ALA A 237 8.07 2.25 9.94
N ASP A 238 8.65 1.09 10.24
CA ASP A 238 9.95 0.70 9.68
C ASP A 238 9.86 0.32 8.19
N PHE A 239 10.87 0.72 7.43
CA PHE A 239 11.06 0.26 6.07
C PHE A 239 12.53 0.39 5.65
N ALA A 240 12.92 -0.38 4.64
CA ALA A 240 14.29 -0.41 4.11
C ALA A 240 14.28 -0.45 2.57
N LYS A 241 15.47 -0.57 1.96
CA LYS A 241 15.62 -0.78 0.51
C LYS A 241 14.70 -1.91 0.04
N GLY A 242 13.97 -1.70 -1.05
CA GLY A 242 12.93 -2.62 -1.55
C GLY A 242 11.51 -2.20 -1.17
N SER A 243 11.34 -1.35 -0.16
CA SER A 243 10.03 -0.80 0.24
C SER A 243 9.62 0.43 -0.58
N SER A 244 10.48 0.94 -1.46
CA SER A 244 10.12 2.03 -2.39
C SER A 244 8.87 1.64 -3.17
N GLY A 245 7.84 2.48 -3.10
CA GLY A 245 6.54 2.27 -3.73
C GLY A 245 5.53 1.49 -2.87
N SER A 246 5.88 1.07 -1.65
CA SER A 246 4.94 0.45 -0.72
C SER A 246 3.81 1.41 -0.35
N PRO A 247 2.55 0.93 -0.24
CA PRO A 247 1.48 1.72 0.31
C PRO A 247 1.70 1.93 1.82
N VAL A 248 1.41 3.14 2.28
CA VAL A 248 1.20 3.48 3.69
C VAL A 248 -0.31 3.52 3.88
N LEU A 249 -0.83 2.65 4.74
CA LEU A 249 -2.25 2.38 4.92
C LEU A 249 -2.74 2.94 6.25
N ASP A 250 -3.94 3.52 6.30
CA ASP A 250 -4.65 3.75 7.58
C ASP A 250 -5.47 2.52 8.00
N ARG A 251 -6.18 2.61 9.13
CA ARG A 251 -7.03 1.52 9.65
C ARG A 251 -8.19 1.11 8.74
N THR A 252 -8.55 1.90 7.74
CA THR A 252 -9.60 1.55 6.77
C THR A 252 -9.05 0.74 5.59
N GLY A 253 -7.71 0.55 5.55
CA GLY A 253 -7.01 -0.04 4.40
C GLY A 253 -6.79 0.95 3.26
N ALA A 254 -7.07 2.24 3.48
CA ALA A 254 -6.87 3.28 2.47
C ALA A 254 -5.42 3.78 2.47
N VAL A 255 -4.92 4.08 1.28
CA VAL A 255 -3.58 4.63 1.09
C VAL A 255 -3.55 6.10 1.50
N VAL A 256 -2.77 6.40 2.53
CA VAL A 256 -2.45 7.75 3.03
C VAL A 256 -1.11 8.26 2.52
N GLY A 257 -0.26 7.38 2.01
CA GLY A 257 1.01 7.76 1.41
C GLY A 257 1.74 6.60 0.74
N ILE A 258 2.90 6.90 0.17
CA ILE A 258 3.72 5.95 -0.57
C ILE A 258 5.16 6.03 -0.04
N VAL A 259 5.73 4.91 0.39
CA VAL A 259 7.10 4.85 0.87
C VAL A 259 8.07 5.26 -0.23
N ARG A 260 9.08 6.07 0.12
CA ARG A 260 10.05 6.60 -0.84
C ARG A 260 11.49 6.33 -0.47
N SER A 261 11.93 6.85 0.68
CA SER A 261 13.35 6.85 1.03
C SER A 261 13.59 6.99 2.52
N THR A 262 14.69 6.44 3.00
CA THR A 262 15.22 6.71 4.34
C THR A 262 16.44 7.63 4.28
N THR A 263 16.70 8.37 5.35
CA THR A 263 17.95 9.12 5.51
C THR A 263 18.45 9.02 6.95
N PRO A 264 19.62 8.42 7.20
CA PRO A 264 20.22 8.43 8.52
C PRO A 264 20.63 9.85 8.93
N VAL A 265 20.28 10.21 10.16
CA VAL A 265 20.75 11.40 10.87
C VAL A 265 21.92 10.95 11.71
N TYR A 266 23.07 11.59 11.51
CA TYR A 266 24.30 11.27 12.23
C TYR A 266 24.62 12.38 13.24
N TYR A 267 25.01 12.00 14.45
CA TYR A 267 25.51 12.98 15.43
C TYR A 267 26.97 13.32 15.20
N GLU A 268 27.74 12.41 14.58
CA GLU A 268 29.15 12.59 14.28
C GLU A 268 29.40 12.35 12.79
N LYS A 269 30.15 13.27 12.18
CA LYS A 269 30.66 13.14 10.81
C LYS A 269 32.18 13.30 10.85
N LYS A 270 32.90 12.33 10.29
CA LYS A 270 34.35 12.37 10.12
C LYS A 270 34.66 12.33 8.63
N ASP A 271 35.43 13.29 8.14
CA ASP A 271 35.79 13.43 6.71
C ASP A 271 34.57 13.43 5.76
N GLY A 272 33.46 14.02 6.21
CA GLY A 272 32.20 14.05 5.46
C GLY A 272 31.37 12.75 5.51
N VAL A 273 31.90 11.68 6.10
CA VAL A 273 31.22 10.40 6.29
C VAL A 273 30.56 10.37 7.67
N GLY A 274 29.26 10.08 7.70
CA GLY A 274 28.53 9.87 8.96
C GLY A 274 28.95 8.57 9.62
N THR A 275 29.51 8.64 10.83
CA THR A 275 30.08 7.47 11.52
C THR A 275 29.15 6.90 12.57
N LYS A 276 28.31 7.73 13.18
CA LYS A 276 27.41 7.30 14.26
C LYS A 276 25.99 7.81 14.07
N ILE A 277 25.11 6.86 13.77
CA ILE A 277 23.68 7.11 13.51
C ILE A 277 22.98 7.46 14.83
N GLN A 278 22.20 8.53 14.81
CA GLN A 278 21.32 8.95 15.90
C GLN A 278 19.88 8.50 15.66
N MET A 279 19.37 8.68 14.44
CA MET A 279 18.04 8.22 14.02
C MET A 279 17.97 8.04 12.51
N VAL A 280 16.92 7.40 12.01
CA VAL A 280 16.65 7.27 10.57
C VAL A 280 15.34 7.99 10.24
N MET A 281 15.43 9.04 9.42
CA MET A 281 14.25 9.71 8.88
C MET A 281 13.62 8.84 7.78
N LYS A 282 12.30 8.71 7.82
CA LYS A 282 11.51 7.83 6.97
C LYS A 282 10.53 8.67 6.15
N TYR A 283 10.90 8.96 4.90
CA TYR A 283 10.13 9.84 4.02
C TYR A 283 9.17 9.06 3.12
N CYS A 284 7.95 9.58 3.04
CA CYS A 284 6.86 9.10 2.22
C CYS A 284 6.33 10.24 1.35
N ILE A 285 5.73 9.88 0.23
CA ILE A 285 4.98 10.77 -0.64
C ILE A 285 3.53 10.75 -0.16
N PRO A 286 2.93 11.89 0.24
CA PRO A 286 1.53 11.93 0.66
C PRO A 286 0.60 11.46 -0.48
N SER A 287 -0.47 10.75 -0.16
CA SER A 287 -1.48 10.30 -1.13
C SER A 287 -2.13 11.44 -1.91
N THR A 288 -2.15 12.66 -1.36
CA THR A 288 -2.60 13.87 -2.08
C THR A 288 -1.78 14.15 -3.35
N SER A 289 -0.49 13.82 -3.37
CA SER A 289 0.34 13.91 -4.58
C SER A 289 -0.05 12.85 -5.62
N LEU A 290 -0.42 11.65 -5.16
CA LEU A 290 -0.96 10.61 -6.04
C LEU A 290 -2.31 11.03 -6.63
N LEU A 291 -3.26 11.49 -5.81
CA LEU A 291 -4.57 11.94 -6.30
C LEU A 291 -4.44 13.04 -7.37
N LYS A 292 -3.53 14.02 -7.17
CA LYS A 292 -3.22 15.04 -8.19
C LYS A 292 -2.67 14.42 -9.48
N LEU A 293 -1.81 13.41 -9.38
CA LEU A 293 -1.26 12.70 -10.55
C LEU A 293 -2.34 11.92 -11.32
N LEU A 294 -3.35 11.41 -10.60
CA LEU A 294 -4.54 10.76 -11.16
C LEU A 294 -5.61 11.76 -11.66
N GLY A 295 -5.31 13.06 -11.70
CA GLY A 295 -6.23 14.10 -12.16
C GLY A 295 -7.40 14.36 -11.20
N GLN A 296 -7.32 13.90 -9.95
CA GLN A 296 -8.34 14.08 -8.93
C GLN A 296 -8.00 15.24 -8.00
N SER A 297 -8.97 16.10 -7.73
CA SER A 297 -8.83 17.15 -6.72
C SER A 297 -8.85 16.51 -5.33
N ALA A 298 -7.77 16.64 -4.57
CA ALA A 298 -7.82 16.39 -3.13
C ALA A 298 -8.89 17.33 -2.54
N LYS A 299 -9.85 16.81 -1.77
CA LYS A 299 -10.72 17.67 -0.96
C LYS A 299 -9.78 18.43 -0.03
N GLU A 300 -9.57 19.71 -0.30
CA GLU A 300 -8.74 20.57 0.55
C GLU A 300 -9.40 20.61 1.93
N GLU A 301 -8.78 19.97 2.92
CA GLU A 301 -9.05 20.27 4.32
C GLU A 301 -8.78 21.76 4.51
N LYS A 302 -9.84 22.54 4.72
CA LYS A 302 -9.72 23.91 5.18
C LYS A 302 -8.88 23.89 6.45
N ALA A 303 -7.62 24.30 6.34
CA ALA A 303 -6.81 24.60 7.51
C ALA A 303 -7.54 25.70 8.29
N SER A 304 -8.05 25.36 9.47
CA SER A 304 -8.54 26.34 10.43
C SER A 304 -7.41 27.32 10.72
N GLN A 305 -7.69 28.60 10.49
CA GLN A 305 -6.85 29.75 10.82
C GLN A 305 -6.59 29.84 12.33
#